data_AF-A0A226MEH3-F1
#
_entry.id   AF-A0A226MEH3-F1
#
_cell.length_a   1.000
_cell.length_b   1.000
_cell.length_c   1.000
_cell.angle_alpha   90.00
_cell.angle_beta   90.00
_cell.angle_gamma   90.00
#
_symmetry.space_group_name_H-M   'P 1'
#
loop_
_entity.id
_entity.type
_entity.pdbx_description
1 polymer ?
#
loop_
_entity_poly.entity_id
_entity_poly.type
_entity_poly.pdbx_seq_one_letter_code
_entity_poly.pdbx_strand_id
1 'polypeptide(L)'
;MVSAAPGVWLSLQGSALVRLYHATSYEQLAEADITPPVHKMLAGSDAIIRQHKAACLRITALLACQDLLWVGTSAGVVLSLAVPGKAAPPPTPLGLPQGHTGHVRFLTAMEVPEGCELRAGAVPVLRPTGPEQPSDAEQRDPTHPRLALSKAKMLVISGGDGYEDFRLTNSSESVGRDDSTNHLLLWRV
;
A
#
# COMPACT_ATOMS: atom_id res chain seq x y z
N MET A 1 -2.12 7.92 12.31
CA MET A 1 -1.27 7.06 13.17
C MET A 1 -1.87 5.66 13.17
N VAL A 2 -1.05 4.61 13.12
CA VAL A 2 -1.49 3.21 13.16
C VAL A 2 -0.53 2.37 14.00
N SER A 3 -1.03 1.35 14.69
CA SER A 3 -0.23 0.44 15.50
C SER A 3 0.18 -0.78 14.67
N ALA A 4 1.47 -1.14 14.71
CA ALA A 4 2.00 -2.36 14.11
C ALA A 4 3.28 -2.75 14.84
N ALA A 5 3.43 -4.02 15.22
CA ALA A 5 4.66 -4.49 15.87
C ALA A 5 5.88 -4.09 15.03
N PRO A 6 6.93 -3.46 15.61
CA PRO A 6 7.24 -3.33 17.04
C PRO A 6 6.75 -2.04 17.73
N GLY A 7 5.90 -1.21 17.11
CA GLY A 7 5.52 0.07 17.68
C GLY A 7 4.34 0.78 17.01
N VAL A 8 4.44 2.10 16.91
CA VAL A 8 3.40 2.97 16.37
C VAL A 8 3.95 3.78 15.21
N TRP A 9 3.31 3.65 14.06
CA TRP A 9 3.59 4.42 12.87
C TRP A 9 2.79 5.71 12.87
N LEU A 10 3.48 6.83 12.67
CA LEU A 10 2.87 8.15 12.61
C LEU A 10 3.49 9.02 11.54
N SER A 11 2.67 9.93 11.01
CA SER A 11 3.10 11.03 10.17
C SER A 11 2.51 12.31 10.74
N LEU A 12 3.28 13.40 10.66
CA LEU A 12 2.83 14.71 11.10
C LEU A 12 1.97 15.35 10.01
N GLN A 13 1.09 16.26 10.42
CA GLN A 13 0.23 16.98 9.48
C GLN A 13 1.09 17.74 8.45
N GLY A 14 0.76 17.55 7.16
CA GLY A 14 1.48 18.19 6.06
C GLY A 14 2.86 17.58 5.76
N SER A 15 3.23 16.47 6.40
CA SER A 15 4.53 15.83 6.18
C SER A 15 4.47 14.74 5.12
N ALA A 16 5.57 14.57 4.39
CA ALA A 16 5.87 13.43 3.52
C ALA A 16 6.75 12.38 4.23
N LEU A 17 6.95 12.51 5.54
CA LEU A 17 7.71 11.57 6.35
C LEU A 17 6.78 10.68 7.16
N VAL A 18 7.10 9.39 7.23
CA VAL A 18 6.47 8.44 8.14
C VAL A 18 7.52 7.88 9.09
N ARG A 19 7.18 7.84 10.38
CA ARG A 19 8.08 7.45 11.46
C ARG A 19 7.49 6.32 12.27
N LEU A 20 8.35 5.40 12.68
CA LEU A 20 8.03 4.34 13.63
C LEU A 20 8.61 4.70 14.98
N TYR A 21 7.77 4.76 16.00
CA TYR A 21 8.17 4.95 17.39
C TYR A 21 7.90 3.69 18.19
N HIS A 22 8.80 3.36 19.10
CA HIS A 22 8.56 2.30 20.05
C HIS A 22 7.41 2.71 21.01
N ALA A 23 6.45 1.82 21.24
CA ALA A 23 5.21 2.17 21.93
C ALA A 23 5.39 2.54 23.40
N THR A 24 6.45 2.06 24.05
CA THR A 24 6.68 2.29 25.50
C THR A 24 7.85 3.22 25.79
N SER A 25 8.94 3.15 25.03
CA SER A 25 10.12 4.00 25.25
C SER A 25 10.05 5.32 24.49
N TYR A 26 9.11 5.46 23.53
CA TYR A 26 8.97 6.63 22.66
C TYR A 26 10.20 6.96 21.81
N GLU A 27 11.15 6.02 21.72
CA GLU A 27 12.32 6.14 20.87
C GLU A 27 11.92 5.97 19.39
N GLN A 28 12.53 6.79 18.52
CA GLN A 28 12.35 6.65 17.08
C GLN A 28 13.13 5.42 16.58
N LEU A 29 12.42 4.45 16.03
CA LEU A 29 13.01 3.21 15.51
C LEU A 29 13.34 3.29 14.02
N ALA A 30 12.50 3.99 13.25
CA ALA A 30 12.69 4.14 11.81
C ALA A 30 12.02 5.42 11.29
N GLU A 31 12.50 5.91 10.15
CA GLU A 31 11.89 6.98 9.38
C GLU A 31 11.99 6.60 7.89
N ALA A 32 10.94 6.90 7.13
CA ALA A 32 10.93 6.74 5.68
C ALA A 32 10.35 8.00 5.01
N ASP A 33 11.05 8.50 4.00
CA ASP A 33 10.58 9.57 3.12
C ASP A 33 9.85 8.98 1.92
N ILE A 34 8.59 9.38 1.74
CA ILE A 34 7.75 8.93 0.62
C ILE A 34 7.93 9.78 -0.63
N THR A 35 8.65 10.90 -0.55
CA THR A 35 8.84 11.84 -1.67
C THR A 35 9.51 11.19 -2.88
N PRO A 36 10.64 10.47 -2.75
CA PRO A 36 11.29 9.86 -3.91
C PRO A 36 10.44 8.84 -4.68
N PRO A 37 9.78 7.85 -4.03
CA PRO A 37 8.94 6.91 -4.77
C PRO A 37 7.73 7.60 -5.40
N VAL A 38 7.11 8.60 -4.74
CA VAL A 38 6.00 9.35 -5.35
C VAL A 38 6.45 10.13 -6.58
N HIS A 39 7.58 10.84 -6.50
CA HIS A 39 8.13 11.55 -7.67
C HIS A 39 8.42 10.63 -8.84
N LYS A 40 8.90 9.41 -8.57
CA LYS A 40 9.11 8.38 -9.60
C LYS A 40 7.78 7.98 -10.26
N MET A 41 6.71 7.80 -9.49
CA MET A 41 5.39 7.44 -10.00
C MET A 41 4.76 8.55 -10.86
N LEU A 42 5.01 9.81 -10.50
CA LEU A 42 4.51 10.98 -11.23
C LEU A 42 5.38 11.37 -12.44
N ALA A 43 6.46 10.62 -12.74
CA ALA A 43 7.40 10.99 -13.79
C ALA A 43 6.75 11.10 -15.19
N GLY A 44 5.71 10.30 -15.43
CA GLY A 44 4.94 10.28 -16.68
C GLY A 44 3.78 11.28 -16.76
N SER A 45 3.47 12.00 -15.68
CA SER A 45 2.40 13.00 -15.66
C SER A 45 2.86 14.30 -16.36
N ASP A 46 1.89 15.10 -16.82
CA ASP A 46 2.15 16.45 -17.34
C ASP A 46 2.96 17.29 -16.34
N ALA A 47 3.86 18.14 -16.84
CA ALA A 47 4.78 18.90 -16.00
C ALA A 47 4.07 19.80 -14.99
N ILE A 48 2.94 20.42 -15.38
CA ILE A 48 2.16 21.30 -14.51
C ILE A 48 1.50 20.48 -13.40
N ILE A 49 0.87 19.36 -13.77
CA ILE A 49 0.22 18.45 -12.82
C ILE A 49 1.24 17.89 -11.83
N ARG A 50 2.39 17.41 -12.35
CA ARG A 50 3.48 16.86 -11.54
C ARG A 50 4.00 17.87 -10.52
N GLN A 51 4.23 19.11 -10.94
CA GLN A 51 4.71 20.17 -10.05
C GLN A 51 3.70 20.48 -8.94
N HIS A 52 2.40 20.56 -9.29
CA HIS A 52 1.34 20.80 -8.30
C HIS A 52 1.24 19.65 -7.29
N LYS A 53 1.17 18.40 -7.77
CA LYS A 53 1.11 17.21 -6.91
C LYS A 53 2.34 17.08 -5.99
N ALA A 54 3.54 17.40 -6.49
CA ALA A 54 4.77 17.39 -5.71
C ALA A 54 4.80 18.50 -4.64
N ALA A 55 4.39 19.72 -4.98
CA ALA A 55 4.38 20.85 -4.04
C ALA A 55 3.38 20.66 -2.87
N CYS A 56 2.29 19.94 -3.11
CA CYS A 56 1.27 19.64 -2.11
C CYS A 56 1.43 18.25 -1.46
N LEU A 57 2.56 17.57 -1.69
CA LEU A 57 2.76 16.20 -1.24
C LEU A 57 2.73 16.09 0.29
N ARG A 58 1.85 15.24 0.79
CA ARG A 58 1.72 14.87 2.19
C ARG A 58 1.08 13.49 2.33
N ILE A 59 1.30 12.86 3.46
CA ILE A 59 0.59 11.64 3.86
C ILE A 59 -0.83 12.01 4.31
N THR A 60 -1.83 11.30 3.79
CA THR A 60 -3.25 11.55 4.06
C THR A 60 -3.94 10.38 4.76
N ALA A 61 -3.46 9.16 4.55
CA ALA A 61 -3.99 7.96 5.20
C ALA A 61 -2.85 6.98 5.55
N LEU A 62 -3.02 6.25 6.65
CA LEU A 62 -2.11 5.17 7.06
C LEU A 62 -2.96 3.96 7.45
N LEU A 63 -2.49 2.77 7.11
CA LEU A 63 -3.10 1.50 7.50
C LEU A 63 -2.01 0.45 7.72
N ALA A 64 -2.07 -0.29 8.82
CA ALA A 64 -1.24 -1.47 9.01
C ALA A 64 -2.07 -2.72 8.69
N CYS A 65 -1.58 -3.57 7.79
CA CYS A 65 -2.27 -4.79 7.38
C CYS A 65 -1.25 -5.85 6.92
N GLN A 66 -1.30 -7.04 7.50
CA GLN A 66 -0.51 -8.22 7.10
C GLN A 66 1.00 -7.94 6.92
N ASP A 67 1.63 -7.38 7.95
CA ASP A 67 3.06 -7.00 7.96
C ASP A 67 3.45 -5.90 6.95
N LEU A 68 2.47 -5.25 6.33
CA LEU A 68 2.66 -4.09 5.47
C LEU A 68 2.07 -2.84 6.12
N LEU A 69 2.82 -1.74 6.04
CA LEU A 69 2.32 -0.40 6.23
C LEU A 69 1.87 0.15 4.88
N TRP A 70 0.63 0.56 4.80
CA TRP A 70 0.02 1.20 3.65
C TRP A 70 -0.04 2.71 3.87
N VAL A 71 0.35 3.48 2.86
CA VAL A 71 0.42 4.93 2.92
C VAL A 71 -0.39 5.51 1.76
N GLY A 72 -1.41 6.27 2.09
CA GLY A 72 -2.16 7.09 1.14
C GLY A 72 -1.54 8.49 1.09
N THR A 73 -1.43 9.05 -0.12
CA THR A 73 -0.81 10.36 -0.35
C THR A 73 -1.79 11.36 -0.96
N SER A 74 -1.46 12.65 -0.84
CA SER A 74 -2.21 13.73 -1.51
C SER A 74 -2.09 13.72 -3.03
N ALA A 75 -1.05 13.09 -3.58
CA ALA A 75 -0.86 12.96 -5.03
C ALA A 75 -1.68 11.80 -5.64
N GLY A 76 -2.38 11.03 -4.81
CA GLY A 76 -3.17 9.87 -5.21
C GLY A 76 -2.42 8.56 -5.32
N VAL A 77 -1.10 8.61 -5.16
CA VAL A 77 -0.26 7.42 -5.09
C VAL A 77 -0.54 6.68 -3.77
N VAL A 78 -0.75 5.37 -3.85
CA VAL A 78 -0.76 4.46 -2.70
C VAL A 78 0.60 3.77 -2.64
N LEU A 79 1.20 3.73 -1.45
CA LEU A 79 2.48 3.07 -1.21
C LEU A 79 2.33 1.93 -0.21
N SER A 80 3.20 0.95 -0.30
CA SER A 80 3.38 -0.10 0.71
C SER A 80 4.81 -0.14 1.20
N LEU A 81 5.00 -0.36 2.50
CA LEU A 81 6.29 -0.61 3.14
C LEU A 81 6.20 -1.90 3.94
N ALA A 82 7.22 -2.75 3.88
CA ALA A 82 7.31 -3.86 4.83
C ALA A 82 7.52 -3.30 6.24
N VAL A 83 6.74 -3.76 7.21
CA VAL A 83 6.96 -3.41 8.61
C VAL A 83 8.26 -4.11 9.06
N PRO A 84 9.30 -3.37 9.49
CA PRO A 84 10.58 -3.96 9.80
C PRO A 84 10.45 -4.88 11.01
N GLY A 85 10.84 -6.15 10.83
CA GLY A 85 11.10 -7.07 11.94
C GLY A 85 12.36 -6.66 12.71
N LYS A 86 12.63 -7.31 13.85
CA LYS A 86 13.89 -7.11 14.58
C LYS A 86 15.08 -7.34 13.63
N ALA A 87 15.96 -6.35 13.51
CA ALA A 87 17.19 -6.34 12.69
C ALA A 87 17.00 -6.31 11.14
N ALA A 88 15.87 -5.82 10.64
CA ALA A 88 15.68 -5.57 9.21
C ALA A 88 16.29 -4.23 8.75
N PRO A 89 16.71 -4.09 7.48
CA PRO A 89 17.08 -2.80 6.89
C PRO A 89 15.92 -1.79 6.97
N PRO A 90 16.19 -0.48 6.86
CA PRO A 90 15.15 0.53 6.89
C PRO A 90 14.10 0.25 5.79
N PRO A 91 12.81 0.36 6.11
CA PRO A 91 11.75 -0.02 5.20
C PRO A 91 11.71 0.93 4.00
N THR A 92 11.76 0.38 2.80
CA THR A 92 11.74 1.16 1.55
C THR A 92 10.30 1.26 1.04
N PRO A 93 9.74 2.47 0.87
CA PRO A 93 8.41 2.60 0.30
C PRO A 93 8.37 2.27 -1.20
N LEU A 94 7.41 1.42 -1.55
CA LEU A 94 7.11 1.03 -2.92
C LEU A 94 5.77 1.62 -3.35
N GLY A 95 5.75 2.31 -4.49
CA GLY A 95 4.51 2.81 -5.08
C GLY A 95 3.77 1.76 -5.88
N LEU A 96 2.45 1.74 -5.70
CA LEU A 96 1.55 0.85 -6.41
C LEU A 96 1.18 1.43 -7.78
N PRO A 97 1.11 0.61 -8.84
CA PRO A 97 0.91 1.09 -10.20
C PRO A 97 -0.45 1.77 -10.41
N GLN A 98 -1.47 1.36 -9.65
CA GLN A 98 -2.76 2.03 -9.61
C GLN A 98 -2.88 2.91 -8.37
N GLY A 99 -3.56 4.04 -8.54
CA GLY A 99 -3.98 4.91 -7.46
C GLY A 99 -5.09 5.83 -7.92
N HIS A 100 -5.13 7.00 -7.30
CA HIS A 100 -6.17 8.01 -7.50
C HIS A 100 -5.60 9.18 -8.30
N THR A 101 -6.47 9.89 -9.03
CA THR A 101 -6.07 11.13 -9.71
C THR A 101 -5.86 12.28 -8.73
N GLY A 102 -6.56 12.26 -7.58
CA GLY A 102 -6.39 13.21 -6.47
C GLY A 102 -6.13 12.52 -5.13
N HIS A 103 -6.60 13.08 -4.02
CA HIS A 103 -6.17 12.63 -2.69
C HIS A 103 -6.67 11.22 -2.36
N VAL A 104 -5.80 10.38 -1.78
CA VAL A 104 -6.26 9.20 -1.03
C VAL A 104 -6.93 9.71 0.25
N ARG A 105 -8.24 9.49 0.40
CA ARG A 105 -9.03 10.00 1.53
C ARG A 105 -9.04 9.04 2.72
N PHE A 106 -9.04 7.73 2.45
CA PHE A 106 -8.98 6.71 3.49
C PHE A 106 -8.34 5.42 2.98
N LEU A 107 -7.87 4.63 3.94
CA LEU A 107 -7.44 3.25 3.76
C LEU A 107 -8.14 2.40 4.81
N THR A 108 -8.63 1.22 4.43
CA THR A 108 -9.22 0.26 5.35
C THR A 108 -8.87 -1.18 4.93
N ALA A 109 -8.98 -2.12 5.84
CA ALA A 109 -8.79 -3.54 5.57
C ALA A 109 -10.00 -4.34 6.03
N MET A 110 -10.29 -5.44 5.33
CA MET A 110 -11.30 -6.41 5.74
C MET A 110 -10.83 -7.84 5.49
N GLU A 111 -11.24 -8.74 6.38
CA GLU A 111 -11.14 -10.18 6.16
C GLU A 111 -12.16 -10.61 5.11
N VAL A 112 -11.72 -11.41 4.14
CA VAL A 112 -12.59 -11.98 3.11
C VAL A 112 -12.98 -13.40 3.54
N PRO A 113 -14.28 -13.67 3.80
CA PRO A 113 -14.75 -15.00 4.18
C PRO A 113 -14.43 -16.04 3.10
N GLU A 114 -14.11 -17.25 3.53
CA GLU A 114 -13.89 -18.37 2.62
C GLU A 114 -15.15 -18.64 1.80
N GLY A 115 -15.03 -18.60 0.47
CA GLY A 115 -16.15 -18.74 -0.47
C GLY A 115 -16.56 -17.45 -1.19
N CYS A 116 -16.07 -16.28 -0.77
CA CYS A 116 -16.24 -15.04 -1.53
C CYS A 116 -15.21 -14.95 -2.67
N GLU A 117 -15.56 -15.49 -3.84
CA GLU A 117 -14.80 -15.35 -5.08
C GLU A 117 -14.99 -13.92 -5.67
N LEU A 118 -14.34 -12.92 -5.08
CA LEU A 118 -14.07 -11.65 -5.79
C LEU A 118 -13.28 -12.03 -7.05
N ARG A 119 -13.88 -11.96 -8.25
CA ARG A 119 -13.27 -12.39 -9.53
C ARG A 119 -11.76 -12.09 -9.55
N ALA A 120 -10.95 -13.14 -9.40
CA ALA A 120 -9.52 -13.04 -9.13
C ALA A 120 -8.69 -12.36 -10.25
N GLY A 121 -9.30 -12.04 -11.38
CA GLY A 121 -8.65 -11.36 -12.51
C GLY A 121 -8.55 -9.84 -12.42
N ALA A 122 -9.16 -9.19 -11.42
CA ALA A 122 -9.23 -7.71 -11.34
C ALA A 122 -8.46 -7.08 -10.17
N VAL A 123 -7.90 -7.87 -9.25
CA VAL A 123 -7.32 -7.35 -7.99
C VAL A 123 -5.82 -7.69 -7.92
N PRO A 124 -4.92 -6.70 -7.86
CA PRO A 124 -3.48 -6.97 -7.69
C PRO A 124 -3.21 -7.67 -6.34
N VAL A 125 -2.35 -8.70 -6.36
CA VAL A 125 -1.86 -9.39 -5.16
C VAL A 125 -0.49 -8.82 -4.80
N LEU A 126 -0.31 -8.33 -3.57
CA LEU A 126 0.99 -7.90 -3.07
C LEU A 126 1.60 -9.00 -2.20
N ARG A 127 2.81 -9.45 -2.53
CA ARG A 127 3.61 -10.36 -1.69
C ARG A 127 4.89 -9.67 -1.24
N PRO A 128 5.36 -9.89 0.01
CA PRO A 128 6.70 -9.49 0.42
C PRO A 128 7.74 -10.24 -0.43
N THR A 129 8.69 -9.52 -1.02
CA THR A 129 9.78 -10.12 -1.79
C THR A 129 10.79 -10.81 -0.86
N GLY A 130 10.75 -12.14 -0.80
CA GLY A 130 11.81 -13.01 -0.25
C GLY A 130 12.16 -14.11 -1.26
N PRO A 131 13.36 -14.72 -1.20
CA PRO A 131 13.77 -15.73 -2.17
C PRO A 131 13.08 -17.06 -1.88
N GLU A 132 12.14 -17.48 -2.72
CA GLU A 132 11.57 -18.84 -2.71
C GLU A 132 12.49 -19.79 -3.50
N GLN A 133 13.06 -20.79 -2.81
CA GLN A 133 13.61 -21.98 -3.46
C GLN A 133 12.45 -22.92 -3.84
N PRO A 134 12.49 -23.56 -5.03
CA PRO A 134 11.53 -24.60 -5.37
C PRO A 134 11.99 -25.92 -4.75
N SER A 135 11.16 -26.53 -3.91
CA SER A 135 11.34 -27.92 -3.47
C SER A 135 10.12 -28.75 -3.85
N ASP A 136 10.42 -29.92 -4.40
CA ASP A 136 9.60 -30.81 -5.21
C ASP A 136 8.40 -31.50 -4.52
N ALA A 137 7.43 -31.84 -5.38
CA ALA A 137 6.52 -32.99 -5.35
C ALA A 137 6.14 -33.60 -3.97
N GLU A 138 4.98 -33.21 -3.45
CA GLU A 138 4.31 -33.91 -2.33
C GLU A 138 3.56 -35.16 -2.82
N GLN A 139 4.09 -36.34 -2.46
CA GLN A 139 3.35 -37.59 -2.45
C GLN A 139 2.53 -37.69 -1.16
N ARG A 140 1.20 -37.77 -1.32
CA ARG A 140 0.16 -37.74 -0.28
C ARG A 140 0.24 -38.91 0.72
N ASP A 141 0.01 -38.62 2.00
CA ASP A 141 -0.36 -39.61 3.04
C ASP A 141 -1.57 -39.09 3.88
N PRO A 142 -2.67 -39.85 4.11
CA PRO A 142 -3.95 -39.29 4.53
C PRO A 142 -4.36 -39.58 5.99
N THR A 143 -3.51 -39.34 7.00
CA THR A 143 -3.88 -39.67 8.41
C THR A 143 -3.61 -38.62 9.49
N HIS A 144 -3.45 -37.34 9.16
CA HIS A 144 -3.43 -36.29 10.19
C HIS A 144 -4.28 -35.08 9.81
N PRO A 145 -5.38 -34.77 10.52
CA PRO A 145 -6.04 -33.48 10.40
C PRO A 145 -5.15 -32.45 11.09
N ARG A 146 -4.16 -31.93 10.37
CA ARG A 146 -3.59 -30.64 10.71
C ARG A 146 -4.73 -29.64 10.55
N LEU A 147 -5.13 -29.00 11.64
CA LEU A 147 -5.85 -27.73 11.59
C LEU A 147 -4.94 -26.75 10.83
N ALA A 148 -5.00 -26.78 9.51
CA ALA A 148 -4.46 -25.73 8.68
C ALA A 148 -5.30 -24.51 9.06
N LEU A 149 -4.76 -23.66 9.92
CA LEU A 149 -5.27 -22.33 10.13
C LEU A 149 -5.21 -21.68 8.75
N SER A 150 -6.32 -21.69 8.03
CA SER A 150 -6.37 -21.12 6.71
C SER A 150 -5.98 -19.66 6.86
N LYS A 151 -4.94 -19.26 6.13
CA LYS A 151 -4.45 -17.88 6.18
C LYS A 151 -5.60 -17.00 5.70
N ALA A 152 -6.24 -16.26 6.61
CA ALA A 152 -7.34 -15.37 6.28
C ALA A 152 -6.91 -14.46 5.13
N LYS A 153 -7.70 -14.43 4.06
CA LYS A 153 -7.42 -13.59 2.89
C LYS A 153 -7.80 -12.16 3.26
N MET A 154 -6.82 -11.28 3.36
CA MET A 154 -7.08 -9.87 3.65
C MET A 154 -7.29 -9.09 2.37
N LEU A 155 -8.21 -8.13 2.42
CA LEU A 155 -8.43 -7.15 1.36
C LEU A 155 -8.18 -5.76 1.91
N VAL A 156 -7.28 -5.02 1.27
CA VAL A 156 -7.08 -3.59 1.53
C VAL A 156 -7.88 -2.78 0.52
N ILE A 157 -8.52 -1.71 1.00
CA ILE A 157 -9.36 -0.82 0.22
C ILE A 157 -8.87 0.60 0.41
N SER A 158 -8.62 1.33 -0.68
CA SER A 158 -8.44 2.78 -0.67
C SER A 158 -9.65 3.47 -1.26
N GLY A 159 -10.00 4.63 -0.71
CA GLY A 159 -10.95 5.54 -1.33
C GLY A 159 -10.31 6.88 -1.60
N GLY A 160 -10.58 7.44 -2.78
CA GLY A 160 -9.97 8.71 -3.22
C GLY A 160 -10.62 9.28 -4.47
N ASP A 161 -10.03 10.36 -4.99
CA ASP A 161 -10.52 11.07 -6.17
C ASP A 161 -10.05 10.37 -7.45
N GLY A 162 -10.96 9.94 -8.32
CA GLY A 162 -10.63 9.35 -9.61
C GLY A 162 -9.83 8.03 -9.54
N TYR A 163 -9.49 7.52 -10.72
CA TYR A 163 -8.62 6.36 -10.92
C TYR A 163 -7.45 6.77 -11.83
N GLU A 164 -6.23 6.45 -11.42
CA GLU A 164 -5.01 6.71 -12.17
C GLU A 164 -4.17 5.42 -12.27
N ASP A 165 -3.70 5.09 -13.48
CA ASP A 165 -2.70 4.05 -13.70
C ASP A 165 -1.37 4.71 -14.08
N PHE A 166 -0.45 4.78 -13.13
CA PHE A 166 0.84 5.47 -13.26
C PHE A 166 1.80 4.80 -14.26
N ARG A 167 1.45 3.62 -14.80
CA ARG A 167 2.21 2.96 -15.86
C ARG A 167 1.90 3.55 -17.24
N LEU A 168 0.70 4.12 -17.41
CA LEU A 168 0.23 4.64 -18.69
C LEU A 168 0.71 6.08 -18.86
N THR A 169 1.91 6.22 -19.41
CA THR A 169 2.38 7.52 -19.91
C THR A 169 1.64 7.82 -21.22
N ASN A 170 0.71 8.78 -21.23
CA ASN A 170 0.01 9.36 -22.41
C ASN A 170 -1.49 9.05 -22.65
N SER A 171 -2.29 8.58 -21.69
CA SER A 171 -3.76 8.61 -21.89
C SER A 171 -4.33 10.00 -21.57
N SER A 172 -4.01 11.00 -22.40
CA SER A 172 -4.56 12.36 -22.28
C SER A 172 -6.07 12.43 -22.53
N GLU A 173 -6.68 11.36 -23.08
CA GLU A 173 -8.12 11.34 -23.42
C GLU A 173 -9.06 11.25 -22.20
N SER A 174 -8.55 10.90 -21.01
CA SER A 174 -9.34 10.80 -19.77
C SER A 174 -8.98 11.83 -18.70
N VAL A 175 -8.01 12.71 -18.95
CA VAL A 175 -7.55 13.71 -17.98
C VAL A 175 -8.70 14.65 -17.62
N GLY A 176 -9.04 14.76 -16.33
CA GLY A 176 -10.13 15.61 -15.86
C GLY A 176 -11.53 14.98 -15.92
N ARG A 177 -11.71 13.85 -16.60
CA ARG A 177 -13.04 13.24 -16.78
C ARG A 177 -13.54 12.55 -15.52
N ASP A 178 -12.65 11.81 -14.84
CA ASP A 178 -12.99 11.01 -13.67
C ASP A 178 -12.57 11.67 -12.34
N ASP A 179 -11.92 12.84 -12.38
CA ASP A 179 -11.38 13.56 -11.20
C ASP A 179 -12.45 14.00 -10.20
N SER A 180 -13.70 14.12 -10.65
CA SER A 180 -14.83 14.51 -9.80
C SER A 180 -15.53 13.33 -9.12
N THR A 181 -15.16 12.09 -9.46
CA THR A 181 -15.83 10.89 -8.97
C THR A 181 -14.99 10.18 -7.91
N ASN A 182 -15.65 9.66 -6.88
CA ASN A 182 -14.98 8.89 -5.84
C ASN A 182 -14.78 7.45 -6.30
N HIS A 183 -13.54 6.97 -6.26
CA HIS A 183 -13.20 5.61 -6.62
C HIS A 183 -12.77 4.80 -5.40
N LEU A 184 -13.11 3.51 -5.41
CA LEU A 184 -12.58 2.52 -4.47
C LEU A 184 -11.63 1.59 -5.22
N LEU A 185 -10.41 1.45 -4.70
CA LEU A 185 -9.43 0.50 -5.22
C LEU A 185 -9.20 -0.59 -4.20
N LEU A 186 -9.04 -1.81 -4.69
CA LEU A 186 -8.99 -3.02 -3.89
C LEU A 186 -7.67 -3.73 -4.16
N TRP A 187 -7.03 -4.25 -3.11
CA TRP A 187 -5.81 -5.06 -3.17
C TRP A 187 -5.92 -6.28 -2.28
N ARG A 188 -5.47 -7.42 -2.76
CA ARG A 188 -5.38 -8.66 -1.98
C ARG A 188 -4.01 -8.76 -1.31
N VAL A 189 -4.02 -9.15 -0.04
CA VAL A 189 -2.82 -9.27 0.82
C VAL A 189 -2.74 -10.67 1.42
#